data_AF-A0A6F9D733-F1
#
_entry.id   AF-A0A6F9D733-F1
#
_cell.length_a   1.000
_cell.length_b   1.000
_cell.length_c   1.000
_cell.angle_alpha   90.00
_cell.angle_beta   90.00
_cell.angle_gamma   90.00
#
_symmetry.space_group_name_H-M   'P 1'
#
loop_
_entity.id
_entity.type
_entity.pdbx_description
1 polymer ?
#
loop_
_entity_poly.entity_id
_entity_poly.type
_entity_poly.pdbx_seq_one_letter_code
_entity_poly.pdbx_strand_id
1 'polypeptide(L)'
;MKLIVFGGTGQTGSAVLKQGIKIEGLEITAFVRTPSKIPNDVKEKLSNVVTGTVLNTDDVTNALVGQEAVISCLGTPLIGGQHHLMSDGIQNIVNGMRANGVKKLALVGSAAFLPGAAFAFITKRLASDHGRVIQNLSKAKDVDWTVAMPPFIKQSAQVGNYQVAIDKLPGAWKATTQDIAHWMLTCIQDDEEMRKYTHQLVGISSS
;
A
#
# COMPACT_ATOMS: atom_id res chain seq x y z
N MET A 1 -9.95 8.53 12.67
CA MET A 1 -9.71 7.20 12.05
C MET A 1 -8.31 6.73 12.41
N LYS A 2 -8.16 5.47 12.83
CA LYS A 2 -6.87 4.81 13.10
C LYS A 2 -6.38 4.03 11.88
N LEU A 3 -5.27 4.47 11.32
CA LEU A 3 -4.65 3.91 10.12
C LEU A 3 -3.29 3.32 10.46
N ILE A 4 -3.06 2.07 10.07
CA ILE A 4 -1.72 1.47 10.09
C ILE A 4 -1.09 1.44 8.69
N VAL A 5 0.19 1.80 8.62
CA VAL A 5 0.96 1.82 7.37
C VAL A 5 2.09 0.80 7.43
N PHE A 6 1.98 -0.24 6.59
CA PHE A 6 3.05 -1.19 6.34
C PHE A 6 3.98 -0.67 5.24
N GLY A 7 5.29 -0.86 5.40
CA GLY A 7 6.27 -0.37 4.43
C GLY A 7 6.49 1.15 4.49
N GLY A 8 6.24 1.78 5.65
CA GLY A 8 6.35 3.23 5.86
C GLY A 8 7.73 3.84 5.60
N THR A 9 8.81 3.04 5.58
CA THR A 9 10.18 3.51 5.25
C THR A 9 10.51 3.41 3.76
N GLY A 10 9.59 2.90 2.92
CA GLY A 10 9.76 2.83 1.47
C GLY A 10 9.50 4.18 0.79
N GLN A 11 9.74 4.25 -0.53
CA GLN A 11 9.55 5.50 -1.29
C GLN A 11 8.11 6.02 -1.18
N THR A 12 7.12 5.20 -1.52
CA THR A 12 5.70 5.56 -1.39
C THR A 12 5.24 5.63 0.06
N GLY A 13 5.66 4.68 0.91
CA GLY A 13 5.28 4.66 2.32
C GLY A 13 5.70 5.93 3.08
N SER A 14 6.87 6.48 2.77
CA SER A 14 7.33 7.73 3.37
C SER A 14 6.45 8.92 2.96
N ALA A 15 5.93 8.93 1.74
CA ALA A 15 4.98 9.93 1.28
C ALA A 15 3.61 9.77 1.97
N VAL A 16 3.13 8.53 2.15
CA VAL A 16 1.91 8.25 2.92
C VAL A 16 2.02 8.77 4.34
N LEU A 17 3.10 8.46 5.06
CA LEU A 17 3.30 8.95 6.42
C LEU A 17 3.34 10.48 6.46
N LYS A 18 4.11 11.13 5.58
CA LYS A 18 4.28 12.59 5.56
C LYS A 18 3.00 13.35 5.21
N GLN A 19 2.16 12.80 4.33
CA GLN A 19 0.88 13.40 4.00
C GLN A 19 -0.14 13.12 5.09
N GLY A 20 -0.24 11.87 5.53
CA GLY A 20 -1.25 11.44 6.47
C GLY A 20 -1.16 12.12 7.84
N ILE A 21 0.04 12.38 8.37
CA ILE A 21 0.22 13.10 9.66
C ILE A 21 -0.27 14.56 9.61
N LYS A 22 -0.57 15.10 8.42
CA LYS A 22 -1.11 16.44 8.24
C LYS A 22 -2.64 16.45 8.20
N ILE A 23 -3.27 15.29 8.18
CA ILE A 23 -4.72 15.17 8.06
C ILE A 23 -5.34 15.14 9.45
N GLU A 24 -6.25 16.08 9.69
CA GLU A 24 -6.93 16.20 10.97
C GLU A 24 -7.79 14.96 11.26
N GLY A 25 -7.71 14.45 12.49
CA GLY A 25 -8.45 13.26 12.92
C GLY A 25 -7.92 11.93 12.37
N LEU A 26 -6.83 11.91 11.61
CA LEU A 26 -6.16 10.68 11.16
C LEU A 26 -5.03 10.31 12.12
N GLU A 27 -5.21 9.24 12.88
CA GLU A 27 -4.22 8.68 13.79
C GLU A 27 -3.39 7.62 13.05
N ILE A 28 -2.09 7.85 12.90
CA ILE A 28 -1.23 6.98 12.09
C ILE A 28 -0.28 6.14 12.94
N THR A 29 -0.34 4.84 12.73
CA THR A 29 0.64 3.87 13.21
C THR A 29 1.57 3.45 12.09
N ALA A 30 2.88 3.63 12.24
CA ALA A 30 3.86 3.08 11.30
C ALA A 30 4.32 1.69 11.74
N PHE A 31 4.15 0.67 10.89
CA PHE A 31 4.70 -0.67 11.11
C PHE A 31 5.98 -0.84 10.29
N VAL A 32 7.12 -0.94 10.98
CA VAL A 32 8.44 -0.89 10.34
C VAL A 32 9.44 -1.84 10.99
N ARG A 33 10.40 -2.35 10.21
CA ARG A 33 11.50 -3.18 10.74
C ARG A 33 12.57 -2.36 11.45
N THR A 34 12.77 -1.12 11.03
CA THR A 34 13.87 -0.26 11.50
C THR A 34 13.34 1.14 11.76
N PRO A 35 12.82 1.43 12.96
CA PRO A 35 12.22 2.73 13.31
C PRO A 35 13.14 3.93 13.10
N SER A 36 14.46 3.76 13.21
CA SER A 36 15.44 4.83 12.98
C SER A 36 15.50 5.33 11.55
N LYS A 37 14.87 4.65 10.59
CA LYS A 37 14.73 5.13 9.20
C LYS A 37 13.57 6.11 9.01
N ILE A 38 12.71 6.30 10.01
CA ILE A 38 11.67 7.32 9.98
C ILE A 38 12.30 8.64 10.44
N PRO A 39 12.21 9.73 9.64
CA PRO A 39 12.67 11.05 10.06
C PRO A 39 11.98 11.51 11.37
N ASN A 40 12.72 12.16 12.27
CA ASN A 40 12.19 12.53 13.59
C ASN A 40 10.97 13.46 13.50
N ASP A 41 10.97 14.41 12.57
CA ASP A 41 9.87 15.34 12.31
C ASP A 41 8.57 14.65 11.89
N VAL A 42 8.67 13.47 11.26
CA VAL A 42 7.54 12.59 10.95
C VAL A 42 7.20 11.74 12.16
N LYS A 43 8.21 11.11 12.77
CA LYS A 43 8.06 10.15 13.86
C LYS A 43 7.32 10.74 15.08
N GLU A 44 7.65 11.97 15.45
CA GLU A 44 7.05 12.68 16.59
C GLU A 44 5.56 12.99 16.40
N LYS A 45 5.07 12.96 15.17
CA LYS A 45 3.67 13.22 14.81
C LYS A 45 2.86 11.94 14.57
N LEU A 46 3.51 10.78 14.59
CA LEU A 46 2.80 9.50 14.51
C LEU A 46 2.15 9.19 15.86
N SER A 47 0.95 8.63 15.82
CA SER A 47 0.26 8.14 17.01
C SER A 47 1.00 6.95 17.62
N ASN A 48 1.64 6.11 16.80
CA ASN A 48 2.47 5.01 17.26
C ASN A 48 3.50 4.56 16.21
N VAL A 49 4.56 3.90 16.66
CA VAL A 49 5.53 3.19 15.80
C VAL A 49 5.69 1.77 16.32
N VAL A 50 5.19 0.80 15.56
CA VAL A 50 5.30 -0.62 15.89
C VAL A 50 6.47 -1.22 15.14
N THR A 51 7.36 -1.87 15.89
CA THR A 51 8.50 -2.59 15.30
C THR A 51 8.10 -4.03 15.06
N GLY A 52 8.30 -4.52 13.84
CA GLY A 52 7.99 -5.91 13.50
C GLY A 52 8.30 -6.24 12.04
N THR A 53 8.03 -7.48 11.66
CA THR A 53 8.15 -7.96 10.28
C THR A 53 6.83 -8.51 9.77
N VAL A 54 6.48 -8.20 8.52
CA VAL A 54 5.24 -8.69 7.88
C VAL A 54 5.22 -10.19 7.67
N LEU A 55 6.36 -10.85 7.82
CA LEU A 55 6.52 -12.29 7.75
C LEU A 55 6.20 -13.00 9.07
N ASN A 56 6.08 -12.25 10.17
CA ASN A 56 5.66 -12.77 11.46
C ASN A 56 4.16 -12.47 11.63
N THR A 57 3.35 -13.52 11.70
CA THR A 57 1.89 -13.41 11.83
C THR A 57 1.48 -12.72 13.13
N ASP A 58 2.19 -12.97 14.23
CA ASP A 58 1.88 -12.36 15.53
C ASP A 58 2.21 -10.87 15.54
N ASP A 59 3.37 -10.48 14.97
CA ASP A 59 3.75 -9.07 14.82
C ASP A 59 2.63 -8.30 14.08
N VAL A 60 2.15 -8.86 12.96
CA VAL A 60 1.12 -8.24 12.13
C VAL A 60 -0.23 -8.20 12.85
N THR A 61 -0.65 -9.31 13.45
CA THR A 61 -1.95 -9.42 14.13
C THR A 61 -2.04 -8.49 15.33
N ASN A 62 -0.99 -8.42 16.14
CA ASN A 62 -0.92 -7.54 17.31
C ASN A 62 -0.88 -6.06 16.89
N ALA A 63 -0.19 -5.73 15.79
CA ALA A 63 -0.15 -4.36 15.29
C ALA A 63 -1.51 -3.85 14.78
N LEU A 64 -2.40 -4.75 14.38
CA LEU A 64 -3.72 -4.43 13.86
C LEU A 64 -4.79 -4.24 14.94
N VAL A 65 -4.47 -4.50 16.21
CA VAL A 65 -5.41 -4.30 17.34
C VAL A 65 -5.83 -2.83 17.40
N GLY A 66 -7.14 -2.60 17.31
CA GLY A 66 -7.76 -1.27 17.39
C GLY A 66 -7.52 -0.36 16.18
N GLN A 67 -6.94 -0.87 15.09
CA GLN A 67 -6.84 -0.15 13.82
C GLN A 67 -8.15 -0.25 13.04
N GLU A 68 -8.43 0.72 12.18
CA GLU A 68 -9.67 0.78 11.38
C GLU A 68 -9.41 0.60 9.88
N ALA A 69 -8.20 0.94 9.41
CA ALA A 69 -7.79 0.82 8.03
C ALA A 69 -6.31 0.46 7.90
N VAL A 70 -5.95 -0.11 6.75
CA VAL A 70 -4.57 -0.48 6.40
C VAL A 70 -4.15 0.16 5.08
N ILE A 71 -2.97 0.78 5.07
CA ILE A 71 -2.21 1.04 3.84
C ILE A 71 -0.98 0.13 3.80
N SER A 72 -0.81 -0.61 2.70
CA SER A 72 0.39 -1.41 2.44
C SER A 72 1.22 -0.84 1.29
N CYS A 73 2.39 -0.30 1.64
CA CYS A 73 3.42 0.11 0.69
C CYS A 73 4.54 -0.93 0.59
N LEU A 74 4.23 -2.21 0.83
CA LEU A 74 5.23 -3.27 0.70
C LEU A 74 5.70 -3.37 -0.76
N GLY A 75 7.01 -3.49 -0.93
CA GLY A 75 7.63 -3.72 -2.23
C GLY A 75 8.63 -4.85 -2.15
N THR A 76 8.87 -5.51 -3.28
CA THR A 76 9.95 -6.49 -3.40
C THR A 76 11.27 -5.73 -3.61
N PRO A 77 12.32 -5.96 -2.80
CA PRO A 77 13.64 -5.42 -3.09
C PRO A 77 14.12 -5.90 -4.47
N LEU A 78 14.71 -5.00 -5.27
CA LEU A 78 15.23 -5.34 -6.60
C LEU A 78 16.39 -6.35 -6.55
N ILE A 79 17.13 -6.38 -5.44
CA ILE A 79 18.29 -7.26 -5.22
C ILE A 79 18.18 -7.83 -3.80
N GLY A 80 18.31 -9.15 -3.66
CA GLY A 80 18.17 -9.84 -2.37
C GLY A 80 16.74 -9.82 -1.80
N GLY A 81 16.51 -10.58 -0.73
CA GLY A 81 15.20 -10.71 -0.09
C GLY A 81 14.53 -12.06 -0.33
N GLN A 82 13.55 -12.40 0.50
CA GLN A 82 12.83 -13.68 0.42
C GLN A 82 11.90 -13.74 -0.80
N HIS A 83 11.72 -14.92 -1.37
CA HIS A 83 11.03 -15.11 -2.66
C HIS A 83 9.53 -14.78 -2.64
N HIS A 84 8.93 -14.62 -1.46
CA HIS A 84 7.48 -14.50 -1.24
C HIS A 84 7.09 -13.38 -0.27
N LEU A 85 7.97 -12.39 -0.07
CA LEU A 85 7.77 -11.37 0.96
C LEU A 85 6.46 -10.61 0.77
N MET A 86 6.07 -10.30 -0.47
CA MET A 86 4.82 -9.59 -0.71
C MET A 86 3.62 -10.50 -0.53
N SER A 87 3.60 -11.69 -1.14
CA SER A 87 2.45 -12.59 -1.01
C SER A 87 2.23 -13.06 0.42
N ASP A 88 3.27 -13.47 1.13
CA ASP A 88 3.19 -13.90 2.54
C ASP A 88 2.82 -12.72 3.44
N GLY A 89 3.44 -11.55 3.21
CA GLY A 89 3.17 -10.34 3.99
C GLY A 89 1.73 -9.85 3.82
N ILE A 90 1.20 -9.81 2.60
CA ILE A 90 -0.20 -9.44 2.34
C ILE A 90 -1.14 -10.49 2.90
N GLN A 91 -0.81 -11.78 2.82
CA GLN A 91 -1.63 -12.84 3.42
C GLN A 91 -1.72 -12.70 4.93
N ASN A 92 -0.59 -12.40 5.60
CA ASN A 92 -0.56 -12.13 7.03
C ASN A 92 -1.37 -10.87 7.39
N ILE A 93 -1.27 -9.80 6.59
CA ILE A 93 -2.08 -8.58 6.78
C ILE A 93 -3.56 -8.92 6.69
N VAL A 94 -4.01 -9.60 5.63
CA VAL A 94 -5.42 -9.97 5.45
C VAL A 94 -5.92 -10.86 6.59
N ASN A 95 -5.11 -11.81 7.05
CA ASN A 95 -5.48 -12.67 8.18
C ASN A 95 -5.55 -11.88 9.51
N GLY A 96 -4.59 -11.01 9.77
CA GLY A 96 -4.60 -10.13 10.95
C GLY A 96 -5.76 -9.13 10.92
N MET A 97 -6.14 -8.66 9.73
CA MET A 97 -7.30 -7.78 9.53
C MET A 97 -8.58 -8.52 9.92
N ARG A 98 -8.78 -9.76 9.45
CA ARG A 98 -9.91 -10.61 9.83
C ARG A 98 -9.98 -10.85 11.35
N ALA A 99 -8.84 -11.15 11.97
CA ALA A 99 -8.77 -11.39 13.41
C ALA A 99 -9.15 -10.16 14.24
N ASN A 100 -8.95 -8.95 13.70
CA ASN A 100 -9.21 -7.68 14.39
C ASN A 100 -10.42 -6.91 13.85
N GLY A 101 -11.19 -7.48 12.91
CA GLY A 101 -12.36 -6.83 12.32
C GLY A 101 -12.05 -5.62 11.42
N VAL A 102 -10.81 -5.48 10.94
CA VAL A 102 -10.39 -4.39 10.05
C VAL A 102 -10.81 -4.71 8.63
N LYS A 103 -11.49 -3.78 7.94
CA LYS A 103 -12.08 -4.04 6.61
C LYS A 103 -11.43 -3.33 5.45
N LYS A 104 -10.85 -2.14 5.65
CA LYS A 104 -10.32 -1.33 4.55
C LYS A 104 -8.83 -1.58 4.33
N LEU A 105 -8.46 -1.91 3.10
CA LEU A 105 -7.07 -2.11 2.68
C LEU A 105 -6.78 -1.37 1.36
N ALA A 106 -5.87 -0.41 1.37
CA ALA A 106 -5.28 0.10 0.14
C ALA A 106 -3.83 -0.37 0.02
N LEU A 107 -3.41 -0.84 -1.15
CA LEU A 107 -2.04 -1.29 -1.36
C LEU A 107 -1.44 -0.79 -2.68
N VAL A 108 -0.11 -0.73 -2.71
CA VAL A 108 0.65 -0.43 -3.94
C VAL A 108 0.97 -1.75 -4.64
N GLY A 109 0.54 -1.88 -5.90
CA GLY A 109 0.91 -2.94 -6.82
C GLY A 109 1.79 -2.41 -7.95
N SER A 110 1.61 -2.97 -9.15
CA SER A 110 2.32 -2.54 -10.35
C SER A 110 1.44 -2.67 -11.58
N ALA A 111 1.42 -1.63 -12.43
CA ALA A 111 0.69 -1.62 -13.70
C ALA A 111 1.06 -2.79 -14.62
N ALA A 112 2.20 -3.41 -14.39
CA ALA A 112 2.68 -4.57 -15.12
C ALA A 112 1.80 -5.82 -14.94
N PHE A 113 0.87 -5.80 -13.98
CA PHE A 113 -0.14 -6.83 -13.75
C PHE A 113 -1.57 -6.37 -14.04
N LEU A 114 -1.74 -5.21 -14.69
CA LEU A 114 -3.05 -4.82 -15.22
C LEU A 114 -3.38 -5.69 -16.46
N PRO A 115 -4.67 -5.93 -16.74
CA PRO A 115 -5.09 -6.57 -17.97
C PRO A 115 -4.49 -5.88 -19.21
N GLY A 116 -3.94 -6.68 -20.13
CA GLY A 116 -3.36 -6.18 -21.39
C GLY A 116 -2.03 -5.43 -21.26
N ALA A 117 -1.44 -5.37 -20.06
CA ALA A 117 -0.15 -4.71 -19.87
C ALA A 117 0.99 -5.51 -20.53
N ALA A 118 1.80 -4.85 -21.36
CA ALA A 118 2.98 -5.42 -22.00
C ALA A 118 4.26 -4.82 -21.41
N PHE A 119 4.68 -5.29 -20.22
CA PHE A 119 5.94 -4.89 -19.60
C PHE A 119 7.02 -5.95 -19.84
N ALA A 120 7.99 -5.64 -20.70
CA ALA A 120 9.02 -6.59 -21.16
C ALA A 120 10.13 -6.91 -20.13
N PHE A 121 10.11 -6.31 -18.93
CA PHE A 121 11.27 -6.33 -18.01
C PHE A 121 10.97 -6.84 -16.59
N ILE A 122 9.85 -7.55 -16.38
CA ILE A 122 9.56 -8.17 -15.08
C ILE A 122 10.30 -9.51 -14.98
N THR A 123 11.04 -9.71 -13.89
CA THR A 123 11.63 -11.03 -13.61
C THR A 123 10.53 -12.06 -13.32
N LYS A 124 10.72 -13.35 -13.68
CA LYS A 124 9.77 -14.43 -13.35
C LYS A 124 9.42 -14.47 -11.86
N ARG A 125 10.38 -14.11 -10.99
CA ARG A 125 10.21 -14.03 -9.54
C ARG A 125 9.21 -12.94 -9.18
N LEU A 126 9.42 -11.71 -9.64
CA LEU A 126 8.54 -10.58 -9.34
C LEU A 126 7.14 -10.83 -9.90
N ALA A 127 7.06 -11.45 -11.08
CA ALA A 127 5.81 -11.89 -11.69
C ALA A 127 5.04 -12.89 -10.82
N SER A 128 5.73 -13.91 -10.31
CA SER A 128 5.11 -14.94 -9.45
C SER A 128 4.60 -14.38 -8.13
N ASP A 129 5.39 -13.55 -7.44
CA ASP A 129 5.01 -13.01 -6.12
C ASP A 129 3.82 -12.04 -6.22
N HIS A 130 3.83 -11.12 -7.21
CA HIS A 130 2.70 -10.22 -7.45
C HIS A 130 1.45 -10.96 -7.93
N GLY A 131 1.61 -11.97 -8.80
CA GLY A 131 0.50 -12.82 -9.23
C GLY A 131 -0.19 -13.51 -8.05
N ARG A 132 0.58 -13.99 -7.07
CA ARG A 132 0.03 -14.56 -5.82
C ARG A 132 -0.68 -13.51 -4.97
N VAL A 133 -0.14 -12.29 -4.85
CA VAL A 133 -0.83 -11.19 -4.15
C VAL A 133 -2.22 -10.97 -4.75
N ILE A 134 -2.31 -10.80 -6.08
CA ILE A 134 -3.58 -10.58 -6.78
C ILE A 134 -4.53 -11.78 -6.61
N GLN A 135 -4.01 -13.00 -6.69
CA GLN A 135 -4.79 -14.22 -6.47
C GLN A 135 -5.33 -14.34 -5.04
N ASN A 136 -4.55 -13.93 -4.04
CA ASN A 136 -4.99 -13.95 -2.64
C ASN A 136 -6.04 -12.88 -2.37
N LEU A 137 -5.83 -11.67 -2.90
CA LEU A 137 -6.81 -10.58 -2.81
C LEU A 137 -8.12 -10.95 -3.51
N SER A 138 -8.08 -11.57 -4.70
CA SER A 138 -9.31 -11.96 -5.41
C SER A 138 -10.19 -12.93 -4.62
N LYS A 139 -9.61 -13.69 -3.68
CA LYS A 139 -10.32 -14.58 -2.75
C LYS A 139 -10.79 -13.88 -1.47
N ALA A 140 -10.19 -12.75 -1.09
CA ALA A 140 -10.51 -12.01 0.12
C ALA A 140 -11.66 -11.02 -0.12
N LYS A 141 -12.86 -11.55 -0.34
CA LYS A 141 -14.07 -10.74 -0.60
C LYS A 141 -14.66 -10.06 0.62
N ASP A 142 -14.24 -10.49 1.80
CA ASP A 142 -14.63 -9.99 3.12
C ASP A 142 -13.84 -8.73 3.55
N VAL A 143 -12.77 -8.40 2.80
CA VAL A 143 -11.96 -7.20 2.98
C VAL A 143 -12.23 -6.27 1.81
N ASP A 144 -12.55 -5.01 2.10
CA ASP A 144 -12.67 -3.96 1.10
C ASP A 144 -11.26 -3.53 0.70
N TRP A 145 -10.67 -4.22 -0.28
CA TRP A 145 -9.34 -3.92 -0.77
C TRP A 145 -9.36 -3.14 -2.08
N THR A 146 -8.37 -2.26 -2.28
CA THR A 146 -8.10 -1.59 -3.56
C THR A 146 -6.59 -1.53 -3.81
N VAL A 147 -6.18 -1.57 -5.08
CA VAL A 147 -4.75 -1.60 -5.44
C VAL A 147 -4.40 -0.43 -6.35
N ALA A 148 -3.50 0.44 -5.92
CA ALA A 148 -2.86 1.42 -6.79
C ALA A 148 -1.86 0.70 -7.70
N MET A 149 -2.03 0.80 -9.01
CA MET A 149 -1.23 0.11 -10.02
C MET A 149 -0.42 1.12 -10.84
N PRO A 150 0.64 1.72 -10.25
CA PRO A 150 1.49 2.66 -10.96
C PRO A 150 2.35 1.95 -12.01
N PRO A 151 2.69 2.61 -13.12
CA PRO A 151 3.71 2.14 -14.06
C PRO A 151 5.10 2.36 -13.44
N PHE A 152 5.85 3.39 -13.86
CA PHE A 152 7.09 3.75 -13.20
C PHE A 152 6.85 4.72 -12.04
N ILE A 153 7.28 4.35 -10.84
CA ILE A 153 7.21 5.21 -9.66
C ILE A 153 8.35 6.23 -9.72
N LYS A 154 8.02 7.52 -9.62
CA LYS A 154 8.99 8.62 -9.49
C LYS A 154 8.81 9.36 -8.17
N GLN A 155 9.89 9.89 -7.62
CA GLN A 155 9.78 10.80 -6.47
C GLN A 155 9.43 12.20 -6.95
N SER A 156 8.58 12.88 -6.18
CA SER A 156 8.20 14.29 -6.36
C SER A 156 8.12 14.97 -4.99
N ALA A 157 8.30 16.28 -4.95
CA ALA A 157 8.12 17.10 -3.75
C ALA A 157 6.66 17.49 -3.51
N GLN A 158 5.83 17.50 -4.56
CA GLN A 158 4.44 17.97 -4.50
C GLN A 158 3.48 16.91 -5.03
N VAL A 159 2.26 16.93 -4.49
CA VAL A 159 1.10 16.28 -5.11
C VAL A 159 0.79 17.07 -6.38
N GLY A 160 0.70 16.38 -7.51
CA GLY A 160 0.40 16.95 -8.81
C GLY A 160 -0.95 16.49 -9.33
N ASN A 161 -1.22 16.82 -10.59
CA ASN A 161 -2.39 16.29 -11.28
C ASN A 161 -2.14 14.83 -11.68
N TYR A 162 -2.97 13.92 -11.18
CA TYR A 162 -2.96 12.51 -11.55
C TYR A 162 -4.34 12.05 -11.98
N GLN A 163 -4.37 10.96 -12.75
CA GLN A 163 -5.59 10.29 -13.19
C GLN A 163 -5.57 8.85 -12.71
N VAL A 164 -6.78 8.28 -12.54
CA VAL A 164 -6.98 6.88 -12.18
C VAL A 164 -7.97 6.20 -13.13
N ALA A 165 -7.75 4.92 -13.39
CA ALA A 165 -8.67 4.10 -14.19
C ALA A 165 -8.66 2.64 -13.72
N ILE A 166 -9.83 2.01 -13.70
CA ILE A 166 -9.99 0.59 -13.35
C ILE A 166 -9.43 -0.28 -14.49
N ASP A 167 -8.62 -1.27 -14.13
CA ASP A 167 -8.08 -2.32 -15.00
C ASP A 167 -7.24 -1.83 -16.19
N LYS A 168 -6.82 -0.55 -16.19
CA LYS A 168 -5.96 0.02 -17.24
C LYS A 168 -5.19 1.25 -16.74
N LEU A 169 -4.11 1.60 -17.44
CA LEU A 169 -3.43 2.86 -17.21
C LEU A 169 -4.21 4.04 -17.83
N PRO A 170 -4.40 5.16 -17.10
CA PRO A 170 -5.13 6.31 -17.62
C PRO A 170 -4.33 7.17 -18.61
N GLY A 171 -3.01 6.97 -18.76
CA GLY A 171 -2.28 7.50 -19.92
C GLY A 171 -0.76 7.58 -19.74
N ALA A 172 -0.29 8.32 -18.74
CA ALA A 172 1.15 8.54 -18.58
C ALA A 172 1.90 7.31 -18.07
N TRP A 173 3.14 7.12 -18.52
CA TRP A 173 4.03 6.03 -18.13
C TRP A 173 4.72 6.25 -16.77
N LYS A 174 4.27 7.19 -15.95
CA LYS A 174 4.81 7.45 -14.61
C LYS A 174 3.68 7.72 -13.62
N ALA A 175 3.94 7.47 -12.34
CA ALA A 175 3.17 7.99 -11.23
C ALA A 175 4.12 8.48 -10.14
N THR A 176 3.81 9.60 -9.48
CA THR A 176 4.66 10.10 -8.40
C THR A 176 4.32 9.43 -7.07
N THR A 177 5.30 9.29 -6.18
CA THR A 177 5.06 8.80 -4.81
C THR A 177 4.04 9.66 -4.06
N GLN A 178 4.00 10.97 -4.36
CA GLN A 178 3.05 11.89 -3.73
C GLN A 178 1.62 11.63 -4.20
N ASP A 179 1.42 11.39 -5.49
CA ASP A 179 0.09 11.15 -6.06
C ASP A 179 -0.46 9.78 -5.65
N ILE A 180 0.39 8.76 -5.62
CA ILE A 180 0.02 7.43 -5.13
C ILE A 180 -0.38 7.49 -3.66
N ALA A 181 0.41 8.18 -2.83
CA ALA A 181 0.11 8.37 -1.43
C ALA A 181 -1.20 9.14 -1.22
N HIS A 182 -1.39 10.23 -1.97
CA HIS A 182 -2.59 11.05 -1.90
C HIS A 182 -3.83 10.22 -2.26
N TRP A 183 -3.82 9.51 -3.38
CA TRP A 183 -4.95 8.69 -3.81
C TRP A 183 -5.30 7.58 -2.81
N MET A 184 -4.31 6.86 -2.27
CA MET A 184 -4.57 5.82 -1.26
C MET A 184 -5.14 6.40 0.03
N LEU A 185 -4.64 7.55 0.48
CA LEU A 185 -5.18 8.25 1.64
C LEU A 185 -6.61 8.74 1.39
N THR A 186 -6.93 9.25 0.20
CA THR A 186 -8.30 9.61 -0.17
C THR A 186 -9.22 8.39 -0.11
N CYS A 187 -8.82 7.26 -0.70
CA CYS A 187 -9.63 6.04 -0.71
C CYS A 187 -9.93 5.53 0.71
N ILE A 188 -8.96 5.50 1.62
CA ILE A 188 -9.22 4.94 2.97
C ILE A 188 -10.09 5.86 3.84
N GLN A 189 -10.05 7.17 3.60
CA GLN A 189 -10.76 8.18 4.39
C GLN A 189 -12.21 8.39 3.94
N ASP A 190 -12.49 8.21 2.64
CA ASP A 190 -13.81 8.42 2.05
C ASP A 190 -14.43 7.09 1.64
N ASP A 191 -15.53 6.71 2.31
CA ASP A 191 -16.26 5.47 2.05
C ASP A 191 -16.87 5.40 0.65
N GLU A 192 -17.26 6.53 0.06
CA GLU A 192 -17.77 6.57 -1.29
C GLU A 192 -16.66 6.34 -2.30
N GLU A 193 -15.49 6.99 -2.11
CA GLU A 193 -14.32 6.73 -2.94
C GLU A 193 -13.84 5.28 -2.79
N MET A 194 -13.76 4.75 -1.58
CA MET A 194 -13.36 3.36 -1.35
C MET A 194 -14.27 2.37 -2.10
N ARG A 195 -15.58 2.61 -2.03
CA ARG A 195 -16.60 1.76 -2.67
C ARG A 195 -16.49 1.77 -4.19
N LYS A 196 -16.11 2.89 -4.82
CA LYS A 196 -15.86 2.96 -6.28
C LYS A 196 -14.77 1.99 -6.74
N TYR A 197 -13.78 1.74 -5.89
CA TYR A 197 -12.59 0.94 -6.23
C TYR A 197 -12.45 -0.35 -5.42
N THR A 198 -13.52 -0.77 -4.75
CA THR A 198 -13.51 -2.02 -3.97
C THR A 198 -13.35 -3.21 -4.89
N HIS A 199 -12.35 -4.04 -4.55
CA HIS A 199 -11.90 -5.21 -5.30
C HIS A 199 -11.39 -4.89 -6.72
N GLN A 200 -10.84 -3.68 -6.91
CA GLN A 200 -10.31 -3.23 -8.21
C GLN A 200 -8.78 -3.10 -8.22
N LEU A 201 -8.21 -3.36 -9.39
CA LEU A 201 -6.85 -2.95 -9.75
C LEU A 201 -6.95 -1.58 -10.45
N VAL A 202 -6.42 -0.53 -9.83
CA VAL A 202 -6.60 0.85 -10.29
C VAL A 202 -5.30 1.39 -10.84
N GLY A 203 -5.19 1.51 -12.16
CA GLY A 203 -4.07 2.19 -12.79
C GLY A 203 -4.03 3.65 -12.37
N ILE A 204 -2.84 4.14 -12.02
CA ILE A 204 -2.61 5.54 -11.65
C ILE A 204 -1.47 6.11 -12.49
N SER A 205 -1.69 7.30 -13.05
CA SER A 205 -0.70 8.02 -13.86
C SER A 205 -0.66 9.49 -13.47
N SER A 206 0.55 10.03 -13.30
CA SER A 206 0.80 11.44 -13.04
C SER A 206 1.21 12.17 -14.32
N SER A 207 0.73 13.40 -14.48
CA SER A 207 1.15 14.30 -15.56
C SER A 207 2.62 14.71 -15.45
#